data_AF-A0A3Q8X3E6-F1
#
_entry.id   AF-A0A3Q8X3E6-F1
#
_cell.length_a   1.000
_cell.length_b   1.000
_cell.length_c   1.000
_cell.angle_alpha   90.00
_cell.angle_beta   90.00
_cell.angle_gamma   90.00
#
_symmetry.space_group_name_H-M   'P 1'
#
loop_
_entity.id
_entity.type
_entity.pdbx_description
1 polymer ?
#
loop_
_entity_poly.entity_id
_entity_poly.type
_entity_poly.pdbx_seq_one_letter_code
_entity_poly.pdbx_strand_id
1 'polypeptide(L)'
;MSLNRLHELKLSEYLVEKITEKASGKNHNYCYFDRPRNKYFSGSLSVVKQDDSGQPIDDHFSRRIAPNAVGMDIKIAFNEDIPIIKVAPQFSIYYRVFPTFAEQSEMLELQSIEQADENEKAEEDEEKERDEFLIKFKRLLITCEPIDINLMNDVEERMHKIELADYIGDIRNDPDVFRSKGKGKHQVPSFSNPGEYDRFMQALKEKYSDVKLPDWNISLHFKKKKVEDGEYQLSVLLRNDTPDEGKSDKNYIDGYIFEAQIETQLGSNEPLFLNLMQYRKTIDMTRH
;
A
#
# COMPACT_ATOMS: atom_id res chain seq x y z
N MET A 1 -5.08 33.83 22.55
CA MET A 1 -5.83 32.56 22.32
C MET A 1 -6.12 31.97 23.70
N SER A 2 -7.36 31.60 24.04
CA SER A 2 -7.68 31.07 25.38
C SER A 2 -7.06 29.69 25.59
N LEU A 3 -6.74 29.35 26.85
CA LEU A 3 -6.20 28.03 27.21
C LEU A 3 -7.12 26.89 26.75
N ASN A 4 -8.44 27.09 26.85
CA ASN A 4 -9.44 26.13 26.38
C ASN A 4 -9.33 25.89 24.86
N ARG A 5 -9.16 26.96 24.06
CA ARG A 5 -9.01 26.83 22.61
C ARG A 5 -7.72 26.09 22.22
N LEU A 6 -6.66 26.23 23.00
CA LEU A 6 -5.43 25.47 22.78
C LEU A 6 -5.62 23.97 23.07
N HIS A 7 -6.34 23.62 24.13
CA HIS A 7 -6.66 22.22 24.44
C HIS A 7 -7.57 21.59 23.39
N GLU A 8 -8.59 22.33 22.92
CA GLU A 8 -9.48 21.88 21.83
C GLU A 8 -8.71 21.60 20.54
N LEU A 9 -7.76 22.47 20.18
CA LEU A 9 -6.90 22.27 19.00
C LEU A 9 -6.05 21.00 19.14
N LYS A 10 -5.35 20.84 20.27
CA LYS A 10 -4.51 19.66 20.53
C LYS A 10 -5.30 18.35 20.52
N LEU A 11 -6.49 18.37 21.12
CA LEU A 11 -7.37 17.20 21.12
C LEU A 11 -7.85 16.87 19.70
N SER A 12 -8.20 17.88 18.92
CA SER A 12 -8.62 17.71 17.53
C SER A 12 -7.49 17.13 16.68
N GLU A 13 -6.27 17.66 16.81
CA GLU A 13 -5.08 17.14 16.14
C GLU A 13 -4.83 15.67 16.50
N TYR A 14 -4.88 15.34 17.79
CA TYR A 14 -4.71 13.97 18.28
C TYR A 14 -5.79 13.02 17.73
N LEU A 15 -7.06 13.44 17.72
CA LEU A 15 -8.15 12.60 17.20
C LEU A 15 -8.02 12.38 15.69
N VAL A 16 -7.68 13.43 14.93
CA VAL A 16 -7.42 13.32 13.49
C VAL A 16 -6.26 12.38 13.23
N GLU A 17 -5.17 12.49 13.99
CA GLU A 17 -4.03 11.58 13.90
C GLU A 17 -4.44 10.13 14.18
N LYS A 18 -5.11 9.85 15.31
CA LYS A 18 -5.51 8.47 15.67
C LYS A 18 -6.46 7.84 14.66
N ILE A 19 -7.43 8.60 14.17
CA ILE A 19 -8.36 8.13 13.13
C ILE A 19 -7.60 7.85 11.82
N THR A 20 -6.71 8.76 11.43
CA THR A 20 -5.86 8.65 10.23
C THR A 20 -4.93 7.44 10.31
N GLU A 21 -4.27 7.23 11.46
CA GLU A 21 -3.38 6.11 11.70
C GLU A 21 -4.11 4.77 11.57
N LYS A 22 -5.32 4.68 12.13
CA LYS A 22 -6.14 3.47 12.04
C LYS A 22 -6.65 3.23 10.62
N ALA A 23 -7.07 4.28 9.92
CA ALA A 23 -7.62 4.20 8.56
C ALA A 23 -6.58 3.94 7.47
N SER A 24 -5.31 4.32 7.71
CA SER A 24 -4.20 4.13 6.76
C SER A 24 -3.35 2.89 7.01
N GLY A 25 -3.34 2.37 8.25
CA GLY A 25 -2.46 1.28 8.63
C GLY A 25 -1.03 1.71 8.97
N LYS A 26 -0.71 3.02 8.96
CA LYS A 26 0.65 3.59 9.10
C LYS A 26 1.50 3.01 10.24
N ASN A 27 0.88 2.71 11.38
CA ASN A 27 1.57 2.23 12.57
C ASN A 27 1.47 0.71 12.77
N HIS A 28 0.97 -0.03 11.77
CA HIS A 28 0.79 -1.47 11.85
C HIS A 28 1.72 -2.17 10.87
N ASN A 29 2.67 -2.96 11.40
CA ASN A 29 3.55 -3.79 10.57
C ASN A 29 2.83 -5.03 10.03
N TYR A 30 1.67 -5.37 10.60
CA TYR A 30 0.89 -6.54 10.24
C TYR A 30 -0.59 -6.20 10.10
N CYS A 31 -1.24 -6.85 9.13
CA CYS A 31 -2.68 -6.81 8.93
C CYS A 31 -3.23 -8.23 9.05
N TYR A 32 -4.09 -8.46 10.04
CA TYR A 32 -4.67 -9.78 10.33
C TYR A 32 -6.08 -9.92 9.75
N PHE A 33 -6.60 -11.13 9.66
CA PHE A 33 -7.99 -11.52 9.36
C PHE A 33 -8.51 -11.18 7.95
N ASP A 34 -8.07 -10.08 7.34
CA ASP A 34 -8.54 -9.65 6.02
C ASP A 34 -7.41 -8.97 5.22
N ARG A 35 -7.68 -8.72 3.94
CA ARG A 35 -6.77 -8.03 3.04
C ARG A 35 -6.61 -6.57 3.46
N PRO A 36 -5.38 -6.02 3.36
CA PRO A 36 -5.10 -4.62 3.66
C PRO A 36 -6.05 -3.65 2.94
N ARG A 37 -6.37 -3.87 1.66
CA ARG A 37 -7.32 -3.01 0.91
C ARG A 37 -8.74 -2.95 1.47
N ASN A 38 -9.16 -3.96 2.23
CA ASN A 38 -10.48 -4.01 2.87
C ASN A 38 -10.47 -3.32 4.24
N LYS A 39 -9.30 -3.20 4.89
CA LYS A 39 -9.13 -2.56 6.20
C LYS A 39 -8.68 -1.11 6.12
N TYR A 40 -7.76 -0.82 5.20
CA TYR A 40 -7.16 0.48 5.03
C TYR A 40 -7.71 1.12 3.76
N PHE A 41 -8.59 2.09 3.96
CA PHE A 41 -9.24 2.82 2.87
C PHE A 41 -8.57 4.16 2.58
N SER A 42 -7.75 4.66 3.50
CA SER A 42 -7.16 5.99 3.36
C SER A 42 -5.72 5.91 2.88
N GLY A 43 -5.42 6.65 1.83
CA GLY A 43 -4.08 6.75 1.26
C GLY A 43 -3.63 5.50 0.51
N SER A 44 -4.56 4.69 0.01
CA SER A 44 -4.27 3.54 -0.85
C SER A 44 -4.46 3.87 -2.33
N LEU A 45 -3.60 3.31 -3.18
CA LEU A 45 -3.75 3.35 -4.63
C LEU A 45 -4.10 1.95 -5.16
N SER A 46 -5.24 1.87 -5.85
CA SER A 46 -5.79 0.64 -6.40
C SER A 46 -5.03 0.15 -7.63
N VAL A 47 -5.22 -1.13 -7.94
CA VAL A 47 -4.78 -1.75 -9.19
C VAL A 47 -5.61 -1.23 -10.38
N VAL A 48 -5.06 -1.32 -11.58
CA VAL A 48 -5.76 -0.97 -12.82
C VAL A 48 -6.68 -2.12 -13.22
N LYS A 49 -8.00 -1.88 -13.17
CA LYS A 49 -8.98 -2.80 -13.74
C LYS A 49 -8.78 -2.91 -15.24
N GLN A 50 -8.70 -4.13 -15.74
CA GLN A 50 -8.60 -4.43 -17.17
C GLN A 50 -9.87 -5.11 -17.67
N ASP A 51 -10.24 -4.88 -18.92
CA ASP A 51 -11.30 -5.63 -19.61
C ASP A 51 -10.79 -6.98 -20.11
N ASP A 52 -11.66 -7.78 -20.74
CA ASP A 52 -11.31 -9.09 -21.29
C ASP A 52 -10.23 -9.02 -22.39
N SER A 53 -9.97 -7.82 -22.94
CA SER A 53 -8.90 -7.57 -23.91
C SER A 53 -7.60 -7.07 -23.27
N GLY A 54 -7.55 -6.98 -21.94
CA GLY A 54 -6.41 -6.47 -21.18
C GLY A 54 -6.28 -4.95 -21.21
N GLN A 55 -7.27 -4.23 -21.75
CA GLN A 55 -7.25 -2.77 -21.81
C GLN A 55 -7.76 -2.17 -20.51
N PRO A 56 -7.15 -1.07 -20.01
CA PRO A 56 -7.62 -0.39 -18.82
C PRO A 56 -9.08 0.04 -18.96
N ILE A 57 -9.94 -0.37 -18.03
CA ILE A 57 -11.32 0.10 -17.96
C ILE A 57 -11.31 1.52 -17.38
N ASP A 58 -11.74 2.49 -18.18
CA ASP A 58 -11.96 3.85 -17.69
C ASP A 58 -13.32 3.94 -16.97
N ASP A 59 -13.37 3.41 -15.75
CA ASP A 59 -14.49 3.65 -14.86
C ASP A 59 -14.22 4.86 -13.97
N HIS A 60 -14.74 6.02 -14.40
CA HIS A 60 -14.67 7.27 -13.65
C HIS A 60 -15.21 7.16 -12.22
N PHE A 61 -16.20 6.30 -11.95
CA PHE A 61 -16.76 6.14 -10.61
C PHE A 61 -15.80 5.36 -9.71
N SER A 62 -15.28 4.22 -10.18
CA SER A 62 -14.26 3.44 -9.45
C SER A 62 -13.03 4.29 -9.13
N ARG A 63 -12.56 5.14 -10.06
CA ARG A 63 -11.40 6.02 -9.85
C ARG A 63 -11.60 7.06 -8.75
N ARG A 64 -12.84 7.47 -8.48
CA ARG A 64 -13.14 8.41 -7.39
C ARG A 64 -13.13 7.76 -6.01
N ILE A 65 -13.45 6.48 -5.94
CA ILE A 65 -13.55 5.74 -4.67
C ILE A 65 -12.22 5.08 -4.33
N ALA A 66 -11.53 4.53 -5.33
CA ALA A 66 -10.26 3.84 -5.19
C ALA A 66 -9.32 4.36 -6.28
N PRO A 67 -8.71 5.55 -6.10
CA PRO A 67 -7.80 6.11 -7.10
C PRO A 67 -6.62 5.17 -7.31
N ASN A 68 -6.09 5.10 -8.53
CA ASN A 68 -4.86 4.37 -8.82
C ASN A 68 -3.65 5.31 -8.94
N ALA A 69 -3.85 6.61 -8.70
CA ALA A 69 -2.86 7.65 -8.85
C ALA A 69 -2.99 8.71 -7.76
N VAL A 70 -1.86 9.22 -7.28
CA VAL A 70 -1.79 10.45 -6.49
C VAL A 70 -0.73 11.35 -7.09
N GLY A 71 -0.94 12.65 -7.02
CA GLY A 71 0.11 13.59 -7.36
C GLY A 71 -0.09 14.98 -6.82
N MET A 72 0.84 15.84 -7.20
CA MET A 72 0.77 17.28 -6.99
C MET A 72 1.02 18.03 -8.29
N ASP A 73 0.44 19.22 -8.36
CA ASP A 73 0.76 20.23 -9.35
C ASP A 73 1.58 21.33 -8.69
N ILE A 74 2.77 21.58 -9.22
CA ILE A 74 3.71 22.58 -8.71
C ILE A 74 3.81 23.68 -9.75
N LYS A 75 3.46 24.92 -9.38
CA LYS A 75 3.73 26.10 -10.21
C LYS A 75 5.13 26.63 -9.86
N ILE A 76 5.96 26.82 -10.88
CA ILE A 76 7.37 27.15 -10.73
C ILE A 76 7.65 28.33 -11.67
N ALA A 77 8.23 29.40 -11.13
CA ALA A 77 8.72 30.54 -11.90
C ALA A 77 10.24 30.63 -11.70
N PHE A 78 11.01 30.81 -12.77
CA PHE A 78 12.46 31.01 -12.69
C PHE A 78 12.95 31.94 -13.80
N ASN A 79 13.95 32.76 -13.48
CA ASN A 79 14.41 33.85 -14.35
C ASN A 79 15.67 33.49 -15.17
N GLU A 80 16.64 32.77 -14.60
CA GLU A 80 17.93 32.53 -15.25
C GLU A 80 18.49 31.12 -14.98
N ASP A 81 18.53 30.69 -13.72
CA ASP A 81 18.97 29.33 -13.37
C ASP A 81 17.81 28.33 -13.41
N ILE A 82 18.06 27.21 -14.08
CA ILE A 82 17.07 26.16 -14.34
C ILE A 82 17.04 25.23 -13.12
N PRO A 83 15.90 25.13 -12.42
CA PRO A 83 15.87 24.30 -11.24
C PRO A 83 15.84 22.81 -11.61
N ILE A 84 16.72 22.04 -10.96
CA ILE A 84 16.56 20.60 -10.83
C ILE A 84 15.58 20.36 -9.68
N ILE A 85 14.53 19.58 -9.95
CA ILE A 85 13.59 19.12 -8.92
C ILE A 85 13.91 17.68 -8.61
N LYS A 86 14.20 17.39 -7.35
CA LYS A 86 14.31 16.01 -6.87
C LYS A 86 12.94 15.52 -6.46
N VAL A 87 12.57 14.33 -6.89
CA VAL A 87 11.31 13.70 -6.54
C VAL A 87 11.58 12.34 -5.93
N ALA A 88 11.19 12.15 -4.67
CA ALA A 88 11.36 10.91 -3.93
C ALA A 88 9.99 10.35 -3.54
N PRO A 89 9.51 9.30 -4.23
CA PRO A 89 8.28 8.62 -3.83
C PRO A 89 8.55 7.65 -2.67
N GLN A 90 7.57 7.52 -1.81
CA GLN A 90 7.54 6.52 -0.74
C GLN A 90 6.15 5.91 -0.66
N PHE A 91 6.06 4.61 -0.43
CA PHE A 91 4.79 3.91 -0.25
C PHE A 91 5.03 2.58 0.46
N SER A 92 3.97 1.96 0.93
CA SER A 92 4.01 0.63 1.53
C SER A 92 3.27 -0.37 0.64
N ILE A 93 3.77 -1.60 0.62
CA ILE A 93 3.05 -2.77 0.10
C ILE A 93 2.83 -3.78 1.21
N TYR A 94 1.92 -4.71 0.99
CA TYR A 94 1.65 -5.79 1.93
C TYR A 94 1.70 -7.12 1.19
N TYR A 95 2.30 -8.12 1.83
CA TYR A 95 2.38 -9.48 1.31
C TYR A 95 1.99 -10.48 2.38
N ARG A 96 1.44 -11.62 1.95
CA ARG A 96 0.96 -12.65 2.87
C ARG A 96 2.14 -13.38 3.50
N VAL A 97 2.06 -13.57 4.81
CA VAL A 97 3.00 -14.37 5.60
C VAL A 97 2.22 -15.43 6.37
N PHE A 98 2.91 -16.49 6.78
CA PHE A 98 2.36 -17.42 7.75
C PHE A 98 2.28 -16.75 9.13
N PRO A 99 1.22 -17.05 9.91
CA PRO A 99 1.16 -16.64 11.31
C PRO A 99 2.22 -17.38 12.13
N THR A 100 2.47 -16.92 13.35
CA THR A 100 3.22 -17.69 14.35
C THR A 100 2.30 -18.71 15.01
N PHE A 101 2.87 -19.71 15.70
CA PHE A 101 2.08 -20.66 16.49
C PHE A 101 1.18 -19.97 17.52
N ALA A 102 1.69 -18.95 18.21
CA ALA A 102 0.92 -18.22 19.22
C ALA A 102 -0.28 -17.49 18.60
N GLU A 103 -0.06 -16.79 17.47
CA GLU A 103 -1.14 -16.09 16.75
C GLU A 103 -2.19 -17.05 16.19
N GLN A 104 -1.76 -18.21 15.67
CA GLN A 104 -2.69 -19.23 15.17
C GLN A 104 -3.50 -19.84 16.31
N SER A 105 -2.87 -20.10 17.47
CA SER A 105 -3.55 -20.69 18.63
C SER A 105 -4.58 -19.73 19.22
N GLU A 106 -4.22 -18.46 19.38
CA GLU A 106 -5.14 -17.42 19.87
C GLU A 106 -6.37 -17.28 18.95
N MET A 107 -6.19 -17.36 17.63
CA MET A 107 -7.30 -17.32 16.69
C MET A 107 -8.26 -18.52 16.87
N LEU A 108 -7.71 -19.73 17.01
CA LEU A 108 -8.51 -20.94 17.24
C LEU A 108 -9.28 -20.87 18.57
N GLU A 109 -8.69 -20.28 19.60
CA GLU A 109 -9.36 -20.04 20.89
C GLU A 109 -10.52 -19.04 20.74
N LEU A 110 -10.31 -17.91 20.07
CA LEU A 110 -11.37 -16.91 19.85
C LEU A 110 -12.55 -17.47 19.07
N GLN A 111 -12.29 -18.24 18.00
CA GLN A 111 -13.35 -18.90 17.23
C GLN A 111 -14.15 -19.90 18.08
N SER A 112 -13.48 -20.62 18.99
CA SER A 112 -14.16 -21.56 19.88
C SER A 112 -15.09 -20.88 20.89
N ILE A 113 -14.78 -19.65 21.30
CA ILE A 113 -15.60 -18.85 22.21
C ILE A 113 -16.82 -18.28 21.48
N GLU A 114 -16.64 -17.68 20.30
CA GLU A 114 -17.74 -17.12 19.50
C GLU A 114 -18.81 -18.18 19.16
N GLN A 115 -18.38 -19.42 18.89
CA GLN A 115 -19.30 -20.53 18.60
C GLN A 115 -20.04 -21.05 19.83
N ALA A 116 -19.46 -20.94 21.03
CA ALA A 116 -20.18 -21.28 22.25
C ALA A 116 -21.38 -20.34 22.48
N ASP A 117 -21.30 -19.11 21.99
CA ASP A 117 -22.36 -18.10 22.07
C ASP A 117 -23.37 -18.20 20.90
N GLU A 118 -22.97 -18.71 19.72
CA GLU A 118 -23.82 -18.81 18.52
C GLU A 118 -24.51 -20.17 18.29
N ASN A 119 -24.30 -21.14 19.20
CA ASN A 119 -24.76 -22.53 19.17
C ASN A 119 -26.30 -22.76 19.23
N GLU A 120 -27.13 -21.82 18.76
CA GLU A 120 -28.56 -22.04 18.52
C GLU A 120 -28.94 -22.18 17.02
N LYS A 121 -28.08 -21.90 16.01
CA LYS A 121 -28.59 -21.81 14.62
C LYS A 121 -27.80 -22.32 13.39
N ALA A 122 -26.59 -22.88 13.41
CA ALA A 122 -25.94 -23.27 12.13
C ALA A 122 -24.91 -24.42 12.20
N GLU A 123 -25.36 -25.68 12.24
CA GLU A 123 -24.43 -26.84 12.35
C GLU A 123 -23.81 -27.35 11.03
N GLU A 124 -24.20 -26.91 9.83
CA GLU A 124 -23.75 -27.58 8.58
C GLU A 124 -22.75 -26.81 7.69
N ASP A 125 -22.53 -25.51 7.87
CA ASP A 125 -21.55 -24.73 7.07
C ASP A 125 -20.24 -24.37 7.82
N GLU A 126 -20.18 -24.54 9.15
CA GLU A 126 -19.08 -24.04 9.99
C GLU A 126 -17.84 -24.96 10.08
N GLU A 127 -17.96 -26.27 9.87
CA GLU A 127 -16.81 -27.19 10.00
C GLU A 127 -15.70 -26.93 8.97
N LYS A 128 -15.97 -26.22 7.87
CA LYS A 128 -14.97 -25.96 6.81
C LYS A 128 -14.05 -24.77 7.07
N GLU A 129 -14.38 -23.87 8.00
CA GLU A 129 -13.57 -22.67 8.26
C GLU A 129 -12.51 -22.85 9.36
N ARG A 130 -12.64 -23.89 10.19
CA ARG A 130 -11.75 -24.13 11.35
C ARG A 130 -10.33 -24.59 10.98
N ASP A 131 -10.11 -24.97 9.73
CA ASP A 131 -8.84 -25.52 9.27
C ASP A 131 -8.02 -24.53 8.43
N GLU A 132 -8.33 -23.23 8.40
CA GLU A 132 -7.56 -22.28 7.61
C GLU A 132 -6.49 -21.55 8.43
N PHE A 133 -5.37 -21.24 7.78
CA PHE A 133 -4.38 -20.35 8.38
C PHE A 133 -4.99 -18.97 8.63
N LEU A 134 -4.70 -18.40 9.81
CA LEU A 134 -4.94 -17.00 10.07
C LEU A 134 -4.37 -16.17 8.91
N ILE A 135 -5.23 -15.34 8.32
CA ILE A 135 -4.83 -14.43 7.26
C ILE A 135 -3.94 -13.36 7.90
N LYS A 136 -2.66 -13.35 7.55
CA LYS A 136 -1.69 -12.38 8.03
C LYS A 136 -0.92 -11.78 6.87
N PHE A 137 -0.88 -10.47 6.80
CA PHE A 137 -0.08 -9.71 5.87
C PHE A 137 1.00 -8.94 6.62
N LYS A 138 2.21 -8.89 6.06
CA LYS A 138 3.32 -8.09 6.57
C LYS A 138 3.53 -6.88 5.67
N ARG A 139 3.70 -5.72 6.30
CA ARG A 139 3.97 -4.44 5.65
C ARG A 139 5.44 -4.37 5.24
N LEU A 140 5.70 -3.85 4.04
CA LEU A 140 7.03 -3.46 3.58
C LEU A 140 6.96 -2.01 3.10
N LEU A 141 7.77 -1.15 3.73
CA LEU A 141 7.94 0.23 3.33
C LEU A 141 8.98 0.30 2.20
N ILE A 142 8.59 0.88 1.07
CA ILE A 142 9.44 1.13 -0.09
C ILE A 142 9.79 2.60 -0.11
N THR A 143 11.10 2.89 -0.08
CA THR A 143 11.64 4.24 -0.16
C THR A 143 12.53 4.30 -1.38
N CYS A 144 12.13 5.09 -2.38
CA CYS A 144 12.88 5.16 -3.63
C CYS A 144 13.96 6.23 -3.55
N GLU A 145 15.05 6.01 -4.27
CA GLU A 145 16.05 7.04 -4.48
C GLU A 145 15.44 8.27 -5.17
N PRO A 146 15.83 9.50 -4.78
CA PRO A 146 15.33 10.71 -5.42
C PRO A 146 15.67 10.75 -6.92
N ILE A 147 14.68 11.13 -7.72
CA ILE A 147 14.83 11.29 -9.18
C ILE A 147 15.00 12.78 -9.49
N ASP A 148 16.08 13.10 -10.17
CA ASP A 148 16.33 14.46 -10.66
C ASP A 148 15.53 14.72 -11.95
N ILE A 149 14.71 15.77 -11.92
CA ILE A 149 13.92 16.28 -13.04
C ILE A 149 14.49 17.63 -13.45
N ASN A 150 15.00 17.70 -14.68
CA ASN A 150 15.55 18.91 -15.27
C ASN A 150 14.49 19.58 -16.14
N LEU A 151 13.94 20.69 -15.66
CA LEU A 151 12.82 21.38 -16.33
C LEU A 151 13.12 21.90 -17.73
N MET A 152 14.37 22.01 -18.16
CA MET A 152 14.69 22.44 -19.53
C MET A 152 14.85 21.29 -20.50
N ASN A 153 15.52 20.23 -20.06
CA ASN A 153 15.91 19.14 -20.94
C ASN A 153 14.89 18.01 -20.95
N ASP A 154 14.11 17.86 -19.88
CA ASP A 154 13.07 16.84 -19.85
C ASP A 154 11.93 17.19 -20.80
N VAL A 155 11.47 16.15 -21.51
CA VAL A 155 10.29 16.15 -22.37
C VAL A 155 9.04 16.61 -21.61
N GLU A 156 8.04 17.09 -22.35
CA GLU A 156 6.76 17.54 -21.77
C GLU A 156 6.09 16.46 -20.92
N GLU A 157 6.27 15.19 -21.28
CA GLU A 157 5.78 14.04 -20.52
C GLU A 157 6.88 12.98 -20.39
N ARG A 158 7.18 12.60 -19.15
CA ARG A 158 8.16 11.56 -18.82
C ARG A 158 7.53 10.54 -17.87
N MET A 159 7.80 9.27 -18.12
CA MET A 159 7.45 8.18 -17.20
C MET A 159 8.74 7.57 -16.66
N HIS A 160 8.77 7.29 -15.36
CA HIS A 160 9.83 6.55 -14.70
C HIS A 160 9.23 5.36 -13.96
N LYS A 161 9.61 4.15 -14.36
CA LYS A 161 9.19 2.92 -13.67
C LYS A 161 10.01 2.77 -12.38
N ILE A 162 9.34 2.46 -11.28
CA ILE A 162 10.00 2.17 -10.00
C ILE A 162 10.44 0.71 -10.00
N GLU A 163 11.74 0.49 -9.81
CA GLU A 163 12.31 -0.85 -9.74
C GLU A 163 12.08 -1.47 -8.37
N LEU A 164 11.43 -2.63 -8.35
CA LEU A 164 11.06 -3.35 -7.12
C LEU A 164 11.81 -4.68 -6.95
N ALA A 165 12.77 -4.98 -7.83
CA ALA A 165 13.42 -6.29 -7.89
C ALA A 165 14.06 -6.70 -6.55
N ASP A 166 14.77 -5.77 -5.90
CA ASP A 166 15.44 -6.03 -4.62
C ASP A 166 14.42 -6.28 -3.50
N TYR A 167 13.40 -5.43 -3.38
CA TYR A 167 12.31 -5.61 -2.41
C TYR A 167 11.54 -6.92 -2.62
N ILE A 168 11.30 -7.30 -3.87
CA ILE A 168 10.67 -8.59 -4.23
C ILE A 168 11.59 -9.75 -3.85
N GLY A 169 12.91 -9.60 -4.05
CA GLY A 169 13.92 -10.54 -3.58
C GLY A 169 13.85 -10.74 -2.06
N ASP A 170 13.78 -9.65 -1.30
CA ASP A 170 13.65 -9.68 0.16
C ASP A 170 12.37 -10.40 0.61
N ILE A 171 11.23 -10.13 -0.03
CA ILE A 171 9.97 -10.83 0.26
C ILE A 171 10.10 -12.34 -0.03
N ARG A 172 10.75 -12.72 -1.12
CA ARG A 172 10.95 -14.15 -1.47
C ARG A 172 11.88 -14.87 -0.50
N ASN A 173 12.83 -14.13 0.07
CA ASN A 173 13.79 -14.61 1.06
C ASN A 173 13.24 -14.56 2.50
N ASP A 174 12.11 -13.89 2.73
CA ASP A 174 11.46 -13.89 4.04
C ASP A 174 11.09 -15.33 4.43
N PRO A 175 11.59 -15.84 5.58
CA PRO A 175 11.32 -17.20 5.99
C PRO A 175 9.83 -17.46 6.22
N ASP A 176 9.06 -16.43 6.55
CA ASP A 176 7.64 -16.54 6.91
C ASP A 176 6.72 -16.23 5.73
N VAL A 177 7.26 -15.92 4.54
CA VAL A 177 6.43 -15.65 3.36
C VAL A 177 5.52 -16.83 3.06
N PHE A 178 4.27 -16.52 2.75
CA PHE A 178 3.27 -17.53 2.45
C PHE A 178 3.58 -18.22 1.10
N ARG A 179 3.54 -19.56 1.10
CA ARG A 179 3.86 -20.39 -0.07
C ARG A 179 2.71 -21.36 -0.34
N SER A 180 2.24 -21.44 -1.59
CA SER A 180 1.13 -22.34 -1.95
C SER A 180 1.21 -22.85 -3.39
N LYS A 181 0.81 -24.11 -3.60
CA LYS A 181 0.67 -24.70 -4.95
C LYS A 181 -0.77 -24.53 -5.44
N GLY A 182 -1.06 -23.39 -6.05
CA GLY A 182 -2.32 -23.18 -6.76
C GLY A 182 -3.46 -22.62 -5.88
N LYS A 183 -4.70 -23.01 -6.17
CA LYS A 183 -5.94 -22.50 -5.55
C LYS A 183 -6.44 -23.35 -4.37
N GLY A 184 -5.65 -24.33 -3.91
CA GLY A 184 -6.04 -25.22 -2.82
C GLY A 184 -5.96 -24.53 -1.47
N LYS A 185 -7.02 -24.65 -0.65
CA LYS A 185 -6.98 -24.26 0.76
C LYS A 185 -6.02 -25.20 1.51
N HIS A 186 -5.17 -24.66 2.36
CA HIS A 186 -4.35 -25.47 3.26
C HIS A 186 -5.18 -25.78 4.49
N GLN A 187 -5.52 -27.05 4.70
CA GLN A 187 -6.01 -27.50 6.00
C GLN A 187 -4.84 -27.44 7.00
N VAL A 188 -5.05 -26.72 8.09
CA VAL A 188 -4.11 -26.52 9.18
C VAL A 188 -4.51 -27.48 10.28
N PRO A 189 -3.70 -28.52 10.57
CA PRO A 189 -3.94 -29.39 11.70
C PRO A 189 -4.00 -28.59 13.01
N SER A 190 -4.75 -29.08 14.00
CA SER A 190 -4.57 -28.62 15.37
C SER A 190 -3.20 -29.07 15.87
N PHE A 191 -2.45 -28.17 16.51
CA PHE A 191 -1.12 -28.44 17.03
C PHE A 191 -1.15 -28.34 18.56
N SER A 192 -0.58 -29.34 19.22
CA SER A 192 -0.57 -29.37 20.69
C SER A 192 0.60 -28.57 21.29
N ASN A 193 1.61 -28.25 20.48
CA ASN A 193 2.80 -27.51 20.90
C ASN A 193 3.50 -26.81 19.72
N PRO A 194 4.38 -25.80 20.00
CA PRO A 194 5.11 -25.08 18.96
C PRO A 194 5.99 -25.96 18.06
N GLY A 195 6.55 -27.05 18.60
CA GLY A 195 7.45 -27.92 17.83
C GLY A 195 6.75 -28.72 16.72
N GLU A 196 5.47 -29.06 16.91
CA GLU A 196 4.65 -29.67 15.86
C GLU A 196 4.34 -28.66 14.75
N TYR A 197 4.02 -27.42 15.14
CA TYR A 197 3.80 -26.32 14.21
C TYR A 197 5.04 -26.05 13.36
N ASP A 198 6.22 -25.93 13.98
CA ASP A 198 7.47 -25.64 13.28
C ASP A 198 7.83 -26.74 12.27
N ARG A 199 7.64 -28.02 12.63
CA ARG A 199 7.84 -29.14 11.70
C ARG A 199 6.86 -29.11 10.54
N PHE A 200 5.59 -28.79 10.80
CA PHE A 200 4.59 -28.63 9.75
C PHE A 200 4.93 -27.48 8.81
N MET A 201 5.34 -26.33 9.36
CA MET A 201 5.78 -25.17 8.60
C MET A 201 7.02 -25.47 7.76
N GLN A 202 7.99 -26.20 8.30
CA GLN A 202 9.15 -26.66 7.54
C GLN A 202 8.74 -27.58 6.39
N ALA A 203 7.90 -28.58 6.66
CA ALA A 203 7.40 -29.50 5.62
C ALA A 203 6.62 -28.76 4.53
N LEU A 204 5.83 -27.74 4.88
CA LEU A 204 5.15 -26.87 3.92
C LEU A 204 6.14 -26.08 3.06
N LYS A 205 7.18 -25.49 3.66
CA LYS A 205 8.22 -24.74 2.95
C LYS A 205 9.02 -25.64 1.99
N GLU A 206 9.32 -26.88 2.39
CA GLU A 206 9.98 -27.88 1.53
C GLU A 206 9.07 -28.33 0.38
N LYS A 207 7.76 -28.48 0.64
CA LYS A 207 6.78 -28.91 -0.35
C LYS A 207 6.41 -27.82 -1.36
N TYR A 208 6.42 -26.56 -0.93
CA TYR A 208 5.98 -25.42 -1.72
C TYR A 208 7.10 -24.38 -1.82
N SER A 209 7.79 -24.36 -2.95
CA SER A 209 8.83 -23.37 -3.21
C SER A 209 8.28 -22.04 -3.76
N ASP A 210 7.09 -22.07 -4.36
CA ASP A 210 6.54 -20.94 -5.13
C ASP A 210 5.90 -19.89 -4.21
N VAL A 211 6.36 -18.65 -4.37
CA VAL A 211 5.82 -17.46 -3.68
C VAL A 211 5.03 -16.67 -4.70
N LYS A 212 3.71 -16.59 -4.50
CA LYS A 212 2.85 -15.80 -5.37
C LYS A 212 2.78 -14.37 -4.86
N LEU A 213 3.34 -13.46 -5.63
CA LEU A 213 3.30 -12.02 -5.39
C LEU A 213 2.55 -11.35 -6.54
N PRO A 214 1.90 -10.20 -6.31
CA PRO A 214 1.43 -9.35 -7.40
C PRO A 214 2.61 -8.93 -8.29
N ASP A 215 2.36 -8.79 -9.58
CA ASP A 215 3.30 -8.14 -10.50
C ASP A 215 3.21 -6.61 -10.35
N TRP A 216 3.66 -6.11 -9.20
CA TRP A 216 3.57 -4.68 -8.88
C TRP A 216 4.24 -3.85 -9.98
N ASN A 217 3.44 -3.00 -10.62
CA ASN A 217 3.88 -2.11 -11.68
C ASN A 217 3.59 -0.68 -11.24
N ILE A 218 4.61 -0.01 -10.70
CA ILE A 218 4.48 1.31 -10.09
C ILE A 218 5.36 2.28 -10.87
N SER A 219 4.82 3.47 -11.14
CA SER A 219 5.48 4.45 -11.99
C SER A 219 5.29 5.85 -11.44
N LEU A 220 6.27 6.71 -11.72
CA LEU A 220 6.14 8.15 -11.60
C LEU A 220 5.94 8.76 -12.98
N HIS A 221 4.91 9.59 -13.09
CA HIS A 221 4.57 10.34 -14.28
C HIS A 221 4.84 11.82 -14.01
N PHE A 222 5.60 12.42 -14.89
CA PHE A 222 5.91 13.84 -14.89
C PHE A 222 5.27 14.47 -16.10
N LYS A 223 4.56 15.57 -15.89
CA LYS A 223 4.02 16.39 -16.98
C LYS A 223 4.38 17.84 -16.74
N LYS A 224 5.11 18.42 -17.68
CA LYS A 224 5.53 19.82 -17.66
C LYS A 224 4.72 20.59 -18.69
N LYS A 225 4.09 21.68 -18.28
CA LYS A 225 3.35 22.59 -19.16
C LYS A 225 3.83 24.01 -18.94
N LYS A 226 4.21 24.71 -20.03
CA LYS A 226 4.48 26.15 -19.98
C LYS A 226 3.17 26.89 -19.75
N VAL A 227 3.15 27.79 -18.77
CA VAL A 227 1.98 28.62 -18.44
C VAL A 227 2.14 30.01 -19.06
N GLU A 228 3.25 30.68 -18.73
CA GLU A 228 3.64 32.00 -19.25
C GLU A 228 5.17 32.03 -19.49
N ASP A 229 5.73 33.15 -19.94
CA ASP A 229 7.18 33.29 -20.10
C ASP A 229 7.88 33.22 -18.73
N GLY A 230 8.76 32.23 -18.56
CA GLY A 230 9.45 31.94 -17.30
C GLY A 230 8.63 31.14 -16.29
N GLU A 231 7.37 30.79 -16.58
CA GLU A 231 6.50 30.03 -15.68
C GLU A 231 6.11 28.65 -16.23
N TYR A 232 6.24 27.63 -15.37
CA TYR A 232 5.92 26.25 -15.68
C TYR A 232 5.01 25.66 -14.60
N GLN A 233 4.11 24.77 -15.04
CA GLN A 233 3.40 23.84 -14.16
C GLN A 233 4.03 22.46 -14.34
N LEU A 234 4.50 21.88 -13.24
CA LEU A 234 4.96 20.50 -13.17
C LEU A 234 3.92 19.66 -12.41
N SER A 235 3.27 18.72 -13.08
CA SER A 235 2.48 17.67 -12.46
C SER A 235 3.38 16.46 -12.19
N VAL A 236 3.39 15.99 -10.95
CA VAL A 236 4.10 14.78 -10.53
C VAL A 236 3.07 13.80 -9.99
N LEU A 237 2.93 12.63 -10.62
CA LEU A 237 1.93 11.61 -10.29
C LEU A 237 2.59 10.27 -10.01
N LEU A 238 2.45 9.74 -8.80
CA LEU A 238 2.71 8.34 -8.47
C LEU A 238 1.50 7.50 -8.86
N ARG A 239 1.71 6.51 -9.71
CA ARG A 239 0.67 5.63 -10.24
C ARG A 239 0.94 4.18 -9.88
N ASN A 240 -0.12 3.49 -9.49
CA ASN A 240 -0.19 2.05 -9.43
C ASN A 240 -0.79 1.54 -10.74
N ASP A 241 0.06 1.10 -11.66
CA ASP A 241 -0.29 0.52 -12.95
C ASP A 241 -0.30 -1.02 -12.91
N THR A 242 -0.31 -1.60 -11.70
CA THR A 242 -0.43 -3.05 -11.48
C THR A 242 -1.75 -3.53 -12.09
N PRO A 243 -1.75 -4.55 -12.96
CA PRO A 243 -2.99 -5.08 -13.53
C PRO A 243 -3.82 -5.77 -12.45
N ASP A 244 -5.14 -5.58 -12.50
CA ASP A 244 -6.06 -6.41 -11.72
C ASP A 244 -6.13 -7.79 -12.36
N GLU A 245 -5.46 -8.78 -11.75
CA GLU A 245 -5.44 -10.15 -12.27
C GLU A 245 -6.82 -10.83 -12.29
N GLY A 246 -7.86 -10.21 -11.71
CA GLY A 246 -9.24 -10.66 -11.85
C GLY A 246 -9.56 -11.99 -11.16
N LYS A 247 -10.62 -12.02 -10.36
CA LYS A 247 -11.32 -13.26 -9.93
C LYS A 247 -10.45 -14.33 -9.25
N SER A 248 -9.66 -13.93 -8.28
CA SER A 248 -9.32 -14.84 -7.20
C SER A 248 -9.34 -14.15 -5.84
N ASP A 249 -10.55 -13.91 -5.33
CA ASP A 249 -10.76 -13.70 -3.88
C ASP A 249 -10.12 -14.83 -3.04
N LYS A 250 -9.79 -15.96 -3.68
CA LYS A 250 -9.11 -17.10 -3.06
C LYS A 250 -7.59 -16.98 -2.94
N ASN A 251 -6.93 -16.09 -3.70
CA ASN A 251 -5.46 -16.07 -3.71
C ASN A 251 -4.83 -15.19 -2.61
N TYR A 252 -5.60 -14.33 -1.93
CA TYR A 252 -5.09 -13.39 -0.92
C TYR A 252 -3.84 -12.60 -1.38
N ILE A 253 -3.79 -12.30 -2.68
CA ILE A 253 -2.78 -11.44 -3.30
C ILE A 253 -3.37 -10.03 -3.31
N ASP A 254 -2.58 -9.04 -2.88
CA ASP A 254 -2.99 -7.63 -2.83
C ASP A 254 -2.00 -6.76 -3.60
N GLY A 255 -2.39 -6.33 -4.81
CA GLY A 255 -1.60 -5.45 -5.66
C GLY A 255 -1.75 -3.96 -5.33
N TYR A 256 -2.49 -3.60 -4.28
CA TYR A 256 -2.61 -2.22 -3.84
C TYR A 256 -1.29 -1.72 -3.26
N ILE A 257 -1.08 -0.42 -3.35
CA ILE A 257 -0.06 0.26 -2.54
C ILE A 257 -0.73 1.20 -1.55
N PHE A 258 -0.07 1.44 -0.43
CA PHE A 258 -0.62 2.13 0.73
C PHE A 258 0.31 3.27 1.15
N GLU A 259 -0.23 4.25 1.86
CA GLU A 259 0.55 5.36 2.42
C GLU A 259 1.40 6.09 1.38
N ALA A 260 0.93 6.15 0.13
CA ALA A 260 1.67 6.75 -0.97
C ALA A 260 1.94 8.24 -0.71
N GLN A 261 3.21 8.60 -0.80
CA GLN A 261 3.77 9.91 -0.52
C GLN A 261 4.75 10.28 -1.62
N ILE A 262 4.80 11.58 -1.94
CA ILE A 262 5.77 12.15 -2.85
C ILE A 262 6.42 13.32 -2.14
N GLU A 263 7.72 13.23 -1.95
CA GLU A 263 8.56 14.34 -1.51
C GLU A 263 9.19 14.99 -2.73
N THR A 264 9.19 16.33 -2.77
CA THR A 264 9.82 17.11 -3.82
C THR A 264 10.75 18.15 -3.24
N GLN A 265 11.94 18.31 -3.80
CA GLN A 265 12.93 19.32 -3.36
C GLN A 265 13.36 20.15 -4.58
N LEU A 266 13.32 21.47 -4.45
CA LEU A 266 13.73 22.42 -5.49
C LEU A 266 15.16 22.89 -5.21
N GLY A 267 16.17 22.41 -5.95
CA GLY A 267 17.56 22.79 -5.73
C GLY A 267 18.09 22.40 -4.34
N SER A 268 18.73 23.33 -3.62
CA SER A 268 19.23 23.15 -2.24
C SER A 268 18.24 23.58 -1.15
N ASN A 269 16.98 23.85 -1.52
CA ASN A 269 15.97 24.35 -0.60
C ASN A 269 15.31 23.21 0.20
N GLU A 270 14.57 23.59 1.26
CA GLU A 270 13.83 22.66 2.11
C GLU A 270 12.83 21.79 1.30
N PRO A 271 12.61 20.53 1.71
CA PRO A 271 11.67 19.63 1.06
C PRO A 271 10.21 20.05 1.20
N LEU A 272 9.47 19.85 0.11
CA LEU A 272 8.03 19.94 0.02
C LEU A 272 7.44 18.52 0.06
N PHE A 273 6.62 18.26 1.08
CA PHE A 273 5.96 16.97 1.27
C PHE A 273 4.51 17.03 0.79
N LEU A 274 4.11 16.07 -0.06
CA LEU A 274 2.70 15.75 -0.28
C LEU A 274 2.41 14.36 0.27
N ASN A 275 1.47 14.31 1.20
CA ASN A 275 0.90 13.07 1.71
C ASN A 275 -0.54 12.95 1.21
N LEU A 276 -0.95 11.77 0.75
CA LEU A 276 -2.33 11.46 0.37
C LEU A 276 -3.38 11.86 1.43
N MET A 277 -2.98 11.88 2.70
CA MET A 277 -3.84 12.29 3.82
C MET A 277 -4.07 13.81 3.91
N GLN A 278 -3.31 14.63 3.17
CA GLN A 278 -3.36 16.09 3.21
C GLN A 278 -3.71 16.64 1.82
N TYR A 279 -5.00 16.57 1.46
CA TYR A 279 -5.49 17.17 0.22
C TYR A 279 -5.35 18.71 0.27
N ARG A 280 -4.61 19.26 -0.70
CA ARG A 280 -4.39 20.68 -1.01
C ARG A 280 -3.55 21.48 -0.02
N LYS A 281 -2.30 21.72 -0.39
CA LYS A 281 -1.58 22.95 -0.06
C LYS A 281 -1.26 23.68 -1.37
N THR A 282 -1.99 24.76 -1.67
CA THR A 282 -1.58 25.70 -2.71
C THR A 282 -0.38 26.45 -2.15
N ILE A 283 0.81 26.23 -2.70
CA ILE A 283 2.02 26.93 -2.29
C ILE A 283 2.33 27.96 -3.37
N ASP A 284 2.10 29.22 -3.05
CA ASP A 284 2.53 30.35 -3.87
C ASP A 284 4.01 30.61 -3.55
N MET A 285 4.91 30.03 -4.34
CA MET A 285 6.35 30.26 -4.20
C MET A 285 6.78 31.47 -5.04
N THR A 286 6.23 32.63 -4.71
CA THR A 286 6.67 33.92 -5.25
C THR A 286 7.70 34.54 -4.30
N ARG A 287 9.00 34.31 -4.51
CA ARG A 287 10.05 35.20 -3.94
C ARG A 287 11.30 35.33 -4.81
N HIS A 288 11.46 36.59 -5.26
CA HIS A 288 12.65 37.45 -5.38
C HIS A 288 13.97 36.88 -5.87
#